data_AF-S0EKQ1-F1
#
_entry.id   AF-S0EKQ1-F1
#
_cell.length_a   1.000
_cell.length_b   1.000
_cell.length_c   1.000
_cell.angle_alpha   90.00
_cell.angle_beta   90.00
_cell.angle_gamma   90.00
#
_symmetry.space_group_name_H-M   'P 1'
#
loop_
_entity.id
_entity.type
_entity.pdbx_description
1 polymer ?
#
loop_
_entity_poly.entity_id
_entity_poly.type
_entity_poly.pdbx_seq_one_letter_code
_entity_poly.pdbx_strand_id
1 'polypeptide(L)'
;MAPFLDLYTQIDPLLVQLRRSIEETKKKYLGVFKPVSDDRSGTITPTPGEMAALVEHMHQVGPLVEALVIIATEEWQRGLAQRHRQRFMLLQEEVLQMLRDLKKLRVQTRGAMDPQLGSMSNWISFAIEDQ
;
A
#
# COMPACT_ATOMS: atom_id res chain seq x y z
N MET A 1 8.49 29.99 10.84
CA MET A 1 7.81 28.97 11.68
C MET A 1 8.85 27.89 12.02
N ALA A 2 8.62 27.06 13.05
CA ALA A 2 9.60 26.06 13.46
C ALA A 2 9.59 24.90 12.44
N PRO A 3 10.72 24.57 11.78
CA PRO A 3 10.76 23.58 10.69
C PRO A 3 10.11 22.23 11.03
N PHE A 4 10.22 21.80 12.29
CA PHE A 4 9.55 20.60 12.80
C PHE A 4 8.02 20.68 12.72
N LEU A 5 7.41 21.76 13.22
CA LEU A 5 5.96 21.91 13.26
C LEU A 5 5.37 22.08 11.86
N ASP A 6 6.11 22.75 10.96
CA ASP A 6 5.71 22.92 9.57
C ASP A 6 5.67 21.56 8.85
N LEU A 7 6.69 20.73 9.03
CA LEU A 7 6.72 19.39 8.44
C LEU A 7 5.68 18.46 9.09
N TYR A 8 5.52 18.53 10.41
CA TYR A 8 4.51 17.76 11.15
C TYR A 8 3.10 18.00 10.63
N THR A 9 2.72 19.27 10.43
CA THR A 9 1.38 19.64 9.95
C THR A 9 1.15 19.30 8.47
N GLN A 10 2.22 19.19 7.67
CA GLN A 10 2.14 18.73 6.28
C GLN A 10 1.92 17.21 6.17
N ILE A 11 2.50 16.41 7.08
CA ILE A 11 2.46 14.94 6.97
C ILE A 11 1.11 14.36 7.43
N ASP A 12 0.51 14.88 8.50
CA ASP A 12 -0.75 14.34 9.04
C ASP A 12 -1.89 14.21 8.00
N PRO A 13 -2.20 15.23 7.17
CA PRO A 13 -3.25 15.09 6.16
C PRO A 13 -2.91 14.04 5.10
N LEU A 14 -1.64 13.87 4.74
CA LEU A 14 -1.21 12.84 3.78
C LEU A 14 -1.40 11.44 4.35
N LEU A 15 -1.04 11.21 5.62
CA LEU A 15 -1.29 9.93 6.31
C LEU A 15 -2.79 9.63 6.42
N VAL A 16 -3.61 10.65 6.73
CA VAL A 16 -5.07 10.50 6.78
C VAL A 16 -5.63 10.14 5.41
N GLN A 17 -5.17 10.80 4.36
CA GLN A 17 -5.61 10.53 2.99
C GLN A 17 -5.19 9.12 2.54
N LEU A 18 -3.96 8.70 2.80
CA LEU A 18 -3.47 7.36 2.50
C LEU A 18 -4.34 6.29 3.18
N ARG A 19 -4.63 6.48 4.48
CA ARG A 19 -5.50 5.58 5.24
C ARG A 19 -6.89 5.47 4.60
N ARG A 20 -7.51 6.60 4.24
CA ARG A 20 -8.83 6.60 3.58
C ARG A 20 -8.79 5.85 2.25
N SER A 21 -7.79 6.09 1.42
CA SER A 21 -7.65 5.38 0.13
C SER A 21 -7.48 3.87 0.31
N ILE A 22 -6.74 3.43 1.34
CA ILE A 22 -6.62 2.01 1.68
C ILE A 22 -7.99 1.43 2.10
N GLU A 23 -8.68 2.08 3.03
CA GLU A 23 -10.00 1.63 3.52
C GLU A 23 -11.04 1.58 2.40
N GLU A 24 -11.07 2.59 1.52
CA GLU A 24 -11.94 2.64 0.35
C GLU A 24 -11.64 1.52 -0.64
N THR A 25 -10.35 1.26 -0.90
CA THR A 25 -9.94 0.16 -1.79
C THR A 25 -10.34 -1.20 -1.21
N LYS A 26 -10.12 -1.42 0.10
CA LYS A 26 -10.55 -2.65 0.78
C LYS A 26 -12.06 -2.84 0.75
N LYS A 27 -12.82 -1.75 0.93
CA LYS A 27 -14.30 -1.77 0.85
C LYS A 27 -14.81 -2.01 -0.56
N LYS A 28 -14.13 -1.48 -1.58
CA LYS A 28 -14.48 -1.69 -2.99
C LYS A 28 -14.24 -3.13 -3.42
N TYR A 29 -13.18 -3.75 -2.89
CA TYR A 29 -12.72 -5.09 -3.29
C TYR A 29 -12.78 -6.09 -2.13
N LEU A 30 -13.94 -6.19 -1.47
CA LEU A 30 -14.14 -7.07 -0.31
C LEU A 30 -13.84 -8.53 -0.61
N GLY A 31 -14.23 -9.04 -1.79
CA GLY A 31 -13.94 -10.42 -2.19
C GLY A 31 -12.45 -10.76 -2.26
N VAL A 32 -11.58 -9.74 -2.39
CA VAL A 32 -10.11 -9.91 -2.40
C VAL A 32 -9.53 -9.77 -1.00
N PHE A 33 -9.85 -8.68 -0.30
CA PHE A 33 -9.16 -8.28 0.92
C PHE A 33 -9.90 -8.68 2.21
N LYS A 34 -11.14 -9.13 2.09
CA LYS A 34 -11.94 -9.67 3.19
C LYS A 34 -12.86 -10.79 2.66
N PRO A 35 -12.28 -11.88 2.13
CA PRO A 35 -13.07 -12.96 1.53
C PRO A 35 -14.01 -13.56 2.58
N VAL A 36 -15.31 -13.50 2.30
CA VAL A 36 -16.32 -14.23 3.07
C VAL A 36 -16.41 -15.62 2.45
N SER A 37 -16.41 -16.67 3.28
CA SER A 37 -16.29 -18.08 2.88
C SER A 37 -17.37 -18.58 1.90
N ASP A 38 -18.46 -17.85 1.70
CA ASP A 38 -19.58 -18.22 0.83
C ASP A 38 -19.77 -17.32 -0.41
N ASP A 39 -18.89 -16.33 -0.64
CA ASP A 39 -19.05 -15.43 -1.78
C ASP A 39 -18.52 -16.07 -3.07
N ARG A 40 -19.44 -16.71 -3.82
CA ARG A 40 -19.20 -17.28 -5.15
C ARG A 40 -19.33 -16.26 -6.28
N SER A 41 -19.50 -14.97 -5.97
CA SER A 41 -19.51 -13.93 -7.01
C SER A 41 -18.09 -13.73 -7.54
N GLY A 42 -17.98 -13.52 -8.86
CA GLY A 42 -16.69 -13.31 -9.51
C GLY A 42 -15.89 -12.22 -8.78
N THR A 43 -14.72 -12.58 -8.27
CA THR A 43 -13.89 -11.66 -7.48
C THR A 43 -13.37 -10.56 -8.39
N ILE A 44 -13.95 -9.36 -8.29
CA ILE A 44 -13.43 -8.18 -8.96
C ILE A 44 -12.14 -7.78 -8.23
N THR A 45 -11.03 -7.73 -8.96
CA THR A 45 -9.74 -7.33 -8.42
C THR A 45 -9.43 -5.86 -8.70
N PRO A 46 -8.75 -5.15 -7.78
CA PRO A 46 -8.17 -3.85 -8.07
C PRO A 46 -7.33 -3.86 -9.35
N THR A 47 -7.41 -2.78 -10.09
CA THR A 47 -6.54 -2.58 -11.25
C THR A 47 -5.09 -2.32 -10.79
N PRO A 48 -4.08 -2.64 -11.61
CA PRO A 48 -2.70 -2.27 -11.32
C PRO A 48 -2.52 -0.76 -11.09
N GLY A 49 -3.27 0.08 -11.80
CA GLY A 49 -3.24 1.54 -11.63
C GLY A 49 -3.73 2.01 -10.26
N GLU A 50 -4.80 1.42 -9.74
CA GLU A 50 -5.30 1.75 -8.40
C GLU A 50 -4.29 1.36 -7.31
N MET A 51 -3.65 0.20 -7.44
CA MET A 51 -2.62 -0.23 -6.50
C MET A 51 -1.33 0.60 -6.64
N ALA A 52 -0.94 0.97 -7.86
CA ALA A 52 0.19 1.85 -8.10
C ALA A 52 -0.02 3.23 -7.45
N ALA A 53 -1.23 3.79 -7.50
CA ALA A 53 -1.54 5.06 -6.84
C ALA A 53 -1.36 5.00 -5.32
N LEU A 54 -1.76 3.88 -4.67
CA LEU A 54 -1.51 3.69 -3.24
C LEU A 54 -0.01 3.62 -2.94
N VAL A 55 0.76 2.88 -3.76
CA VAL A 55 2.20 2.74 -3.61
C VAL A 55 2.93 4.06 -3.85
N GLU A 56 2.53 4.82 -4.86
CA GLU A 56 3.09 6.15 -5.15
C GLU A 56 2.84 7.11 -3.99
N HIS A 57 1.63 7.13 -3.44
CA HIS A 57 1.33 7.93 -2.26
C HIS A 57 2.22 7.54 -1.05
N MET A 58 2.50 6.25 -0.83
CA MET A 58 3.47 5.85 0.20
C MET A 58 4.88 6.39 -0.08
N HIS A 59 5.33 6.35 -1.34
CA HIS A 59 6.65 6.86 -1.73
C HIS A 59 6.78 8.38 -1.56
N GLN A 60 5.67 9.12 -1.69
CA GLN A 60 5.64 10.56 -1.42
C GLN A 60 5.73 10.87 0.08
N VAL A 61 5.07 10.06 0.92
CA VAL A 61 4.98 10.32 2.37
C VAL A 61 6.21 9.82 3.15
N GLY A 62 6.80 8.69 2.74
CA GLY A 62 7.93 8.07 3.43
C GLY A 62 9.10 9.02 3.71
N PRO A 63 9.64 9.71 2.69
CA PRO A 63 10.75 10.65 2.88
C PRO A 63 10.41 11.81 3.82
N LEU A 64 9.15 12.27 3.85
CA LEU A 64 8.72 13.33 4.75
C LEU A 64 8.72 12.84 6.21
N VAL A 65 8.23 11.63 6.45
CA VAL A 65 8.24 11.00 7.78
C VAL A 65 9.68 10.78 8.26
N GLU A 66 10.59 10.34 7.39
CA GLU A 66 12.01 10.20 7.72
C GLU A 66 12.64 11.54 8.07
N ALA A 67 12.40 12.57 7.25
CA ALA A 67 12.87 13.92 7.51
C ALA A 67 12.35 14.46 8.86
N LEU A 68 11.07 14.21 9.20
CA LEU A 68 10.48 14.60 10.48
C LEU A 68 11.20 13.97 11.67
N VAL A 69 11.59 12.70 11.55
CA VAL A 69 12.36 12.00 12.59
C VAL A 69 13.77 12.56 12.71
N ILE A 70 14.42 12.89 11.60
CA ILE A 70 15.77 13.45 11.58
C ILE A 70 15.84 14.83 12.25
N ILE A 71 14.85 15.70 11.97
CA ILE A 71 14.85 17.08 12.49
C ILE A 71 14.29 17.22 13.92
N ALA A 72 13.81 16.13 14.53
CA ALA A 72 13.25 16.13 15.87
C ALA A 72 14.35 16.22 16.94
N THR A 73 14.63 17.43 17.42
CA THR A 73 15.72 17.69 18.37
C THR A 73 15.28 17.51 19.82
N GLU A 74 14.07 17.95 20.16
CA GLU A 74 13.53 17.94 21.53
C GLU A 74 12.79 16.62 21.84
N GLU A 75 12.70 16.24 23.12
CA GLU A 75 12.08 14.97 23.54
C GLU A 75 10.61 14.86 23.09
N TRP A 76 9.83 15.92 23.28
CA TRP A 76 8.43 15.94 22.84
C TRP A 76 8.30 15.86 21.30
N GLN A 77 9.23 16.46 20.55
CA GLN A 77 9.28 16.37 19.08
C GLN A 77 9.57 14.93 18.64
N ARG A 78 10.53 14.27 19.30
CA ARG A 78 10.83 12.85 19.03
C ARG A 78 9.60 11.99 19.30
N GLY A 79 8.89 12.22 20.40
CA GLY A 79 7.65 11.50 20.71
C GLY A 79 6.54 11.72 19.67
N LEU A 80 6.47 12.90 19.05
CA LEU A 80 5.53 13.18 17.96
C LEU A 80 5.96 12.56 16.62
N ALA A 81 7.25 12.64 16.29
CA ALA A 81 7.81 12.07 15.07
C ALA A 81 7.71 10.53 15.07
N GLN A 82 7.97 9.88 16.20
CA GLN A 82 7.82 8.42 16.33
C GLN A 82 6.37 7.99 16.16
N ARG A 83 5.39 8.76 16.64
CA ARG A 83 3.97 8.48 16.40
C ARG A 83 3.62 8.55 14.91
N HIS A 84 4.17 9.52 14.17
CA HIS A 84 4.00 9.61 12.72
C HIS A 84 4.65 8.43 12.00
N ARG A 85 5.87 8.07 12.39
CA ARG A 85 6.57 6.90 11.85
C ARG A 85 5.80 5.61 12.07
N GLN A 86 5.30 5.38 13.29
CA GLN A 86 4.50 4.20 13.61
C GLN A 86 3.23 4.14 12.76
N ARG A 87 2.49 5.26 12.64
CA ARG A 87 1.30 5.33 11.77
C ARG A 87 1.64 5.02 10.32
N PHE A 88 2.72 5.59 9.78
CA PHE A 88 3.16 5.33 8.42
C PHE A 88 3.53 3.85 8.21
N MET A 89 4.29 3.25 9.12
CA MET A 89 4.68 1.83 9.03
C MET A 89 3.47 0.89 9.00
N LEU A 90 2.43 1.17 9.81
CA LEU A 90 1.19 0.39 9.78
C LEU A 90 0.47 0.49 8.42
N LEU A 91 0.38 1.70 7.86
CA LEU A 91 -0.21 1.89 6.53
C LEU A 91 0.61 1.20 5.43
N GLN A 92 1.94 1.25 5.54
CA GLN A 92 2.84 0.57 4.63
C GLN A 92 2.65 -0.95 4.67
N GLU A 93 2.55 -1.52 5.86
CA GLU A 93 2.28 -2.94 6.05
C GLU A 93 0.92 -3.34 5.47
N GLU A 94 -0.10 -2.50 5.62
CA GLU A 94 -1.42 -2.74 5.02
C GLU A 94 -1.38 -2.77 3.49
N VAL A 95 -0.69 -1.83 2.84
CA VAL A 95 -0.54 -1.83 1.38
C VAL A 95 0.26 -3.03 0.90
N LEU A 96 1.35 -3.39 1.60
CA LEU A 96 2.13 -4.59 1.30
C LEU A 96 1.31 -5.86 1.46
N GLN A 97 0.43 -5.93 2.46
CA GLN A 97 -0.49 -7.05 2.63
C GLN A 97 -1.48 -7.14 1.46
N MET A 98 -2.06 -6.01 1.04
CA MET A 98 -2.94 -5.97 -0.13
C MET A 98 -2.23 -6.46 -1.41
N LEU A 99 -1.00 -6.03 -1.65
CA LEU A 99 -0.21 -6.52 -2.79
C LEU A 99 0.07 -8.02 -2.70
N ARG A 100 0.33 -8.54 -1.50
CA ARG A 100 0.51 -9.99 -1.26
C ARG A 100 -0.77 -10.78 -1.53
N ASP A 101 -1.93 -10.26 -1.13
CA ASP A 101 -3.23 -10.90 -1.35
C ASP A 101 -3.56 -10.99 -2.85
N LEU A 102 -3.28 -9.92 -3.61
CA LEU A 102 -3.40 -9.91 -5.06
C LEU A 102 -2.47 -10.94 -5.74
N LYS A 103 -1.23 -11.05 -5.26
CA LYS A 103 -0.27 -12.04 -5.76
C LYS A 103 -0.77 -13.47 -5.53
N LYS A 104 -1.36 -13.77 -4.35
CA LYS A 104 -1.92 -15.09 -4.03
C LYS A 104 -3.09 -15.45 -4.94
N LEU A 105 -4.01 -14.50 -5.18
CA LEU A 105 -5.14 -14.72 -6.09
C LEU A 105 -4.67 -15.10 -7.50
N ARG A 106 -3.68 -14.37 -8.05
CA ARG A 106 -3.12 -14.69 -9.37
C ARG A 106 -2.58 -16.13 -9.44
N VAL A 107 -1.91 -16.60 -8.40
CA VAL A 107 -1.35 -17.97 -8.35
C VAL A 107 -2.48 -19.01 -8.29
N GLN A 108 -3.54 -18.77 -7.52
CA GLN A 108 -4.69 -19.67 -7.43
C GLN A 108 -5.46 -19.77 -8.75
N THR A 109 -5.68 -18.65 -9.45
CA THR A 109 -6.34 -18.66 -10.76
C THR A 109 -5.50 -19.39 -11.82
N ARG A 110 -4.16 -19.28 -11.75
CA ARG A 110 -3.26 -19.96 -12.69
C ARG A 110 -3.10 -21.45 -12.40
N GLY A 111 -3.21 -21.88 -11.13
CA GLY A 111 -3.17 -23.30 -10.75
C GLY A 111 -4.46 -24.08 -11.06
N ALA A 112 -5.57 -23.39 -11.35
CA ALA A 112 -6.82 -24.00 -11.78
C ALA A 112 -6.91 -24.22 -13.31
N MET A 113 -5.88 -23.84 -14.07
CA MET A 113 -5.79 -24.05 -15.52
C MET A 113 -4.45 -24.74 -15.87
N ASP A 114 -4.53 -25.99 -16.33
CA ASP A 114 -3.42 -26.74 -16.93
C ASP A 114 -3.68 -26.91 -18.45
N PRO A 115 -2.69 -27.25 -19.30
CA PRO A 115 -1.85 -26.27 -19.98
C PRO A 115 -1.92 -26.46 -21.51
N GLN A 116 -2.85 -25.78 -22.19
CA GLN A 116 -2.84 -25.70 -23.65
C GLN A 116 -3.38 -24.34 -24.08
N LEU A 117 -2.46 -23.40 -24.33
CA LEU A 117 -2.50 -22.47 -25.46
C LEU A 117 -1.27 -21.59 -25.37
N GLY A 118 -0.34 -21.83 -26.29
CA GLY A 118 0.89 -21.09 -26.42
C GLY A 118 0.65 -19.61 -26.69
N SER A 119 1.59 -18.82 -26.18
CA SER A 119 2.10 -17.59 -26.79
C SER A 119 1.08 -16.56 -27.28
N MET A 120 0.85 -15.54 -26.46
CA MET A 120 1.04 -14.12 -26.83
C MET A 120 1.40 -13.36 -25.54
N SER A 121 2.68 -13.23 -25.19
CA SER A 121 3.54 -12.08 -25.52
C SER A 121 3.13 -10.78 -24.82
N ASN A 122 3.96 -10.37 -23.85
CA ASN A 122 4.00 -9.08 -23.16
C ASN A 122 2.73 -8.77 -22.35
N TRP A 123 2.79 -8.28 -21.12
CA TRP A 123 3.54 -7.13 -20.68
C TRP A 123 3.93 -7.29 -19.20
N ILE A 124 5.10 -6.73 -18.85
CA ILE A 124 5.60 -6.49 -17.49
C ILE A 124 6.35 -7.67 -16.84
N SER A 125 7.42 -8.08 -17.52
CA SER A 125 8.67 -8.54 -16.90
C SER A 125 9.38 -7.41 -16.13
N PHE A 126 8.73 -6.68 -15.22
CA PHE A 126 9.31 -5.42 -14.72
C PHE A 126 9.19 -5.12 -13.22
N ALA A 127 9.06 -6.11 -12.34
CA ALA A 127 9.14 -5.79 -10.91
C ALA A 127 9.98 -6.73 -10.05
N ILE A 128 10.40 -7.90 -10.53
CA ILE A 128 11.16 -8.86 -9.73
C ILE A 128 12.06 -9.70 -10.65
N GLU A 129 13.10 -9.08 -11.20
CA GLU A 129 14.41 -9.74 -11.29
C GLU A 129 15.18 -9.15 -10.10
N ASP A 130 15.13 -9.81 -8.94
CA ASP A 130 16.21 -10.70 -8.49
C ASP A 130 17.55 -9.95 -8.42
N GLN A 131 17.68 -9.12 -7.39
CA GLN A 131 18.94 -8.76 -6.73
C GLN A 131 18.69 -8.55 -5.23
#